data_AF-A0A429B2D9-F1
#
_entry.id   AF-A0A429B2D9-F1
#
_cell.length_a   1.000
_cell.length_b   1.000
_cell.length_c   1.000
_cell.angle_alpha   90.00
_cell.angle_beta   90.00
_cell.angle_gamma   90.00
#
_symmetry.space_group_name_H-M   'P 1'
#
loop_
_entity.id
_entity.type
_entity.pdbx_description
1 polymer ?
#
loop_
_entity_poly.entity_id
_entity_poly.type
_entity_poly.pdbx_seq_one_letter_code
_entity_poly.pdbx_strand_id
1 'polypeptide(L)'
;MTGLGSRVVLVPDLGEELARAVGELERLLLVLRAAESVGSPLPGALADGLALTALRRLWRAIGPTQGRRATAGRLAGRLYAPGGQVEHMPLRLVDIDPLDVATLSAAAMALGLGAVGKGVVRQALDAVGTDLPATELVSAAARFSGLLDLADTADSIVLRERLAAAGPGADVVLTPEAERAYQATVGRLNAMWSGTGTAAPP
;
A
#
# COMPACT_ATOMS: atom_id res chain seq x y z
N MET A 1 11.99 23.65 -4.87
CA MET A 1 11.20 22.42 -5.09
C MET A 1 9.89 22.58 -4.35
N THR A 2 8.81 22.87 -5.07
CA THR A 2 7.46 22.86 -4.51
C THR A 2 7.18 21.46 -3.98
N GLY A 3 7.14 21.30 -2.66
CA GLY A 3 6.69 20.06 -2.06
C GLY A 3 5.29 19.79 -2.61
N LEU A 4 5.12 18.65 -3.29
CA LEU A 4 3.79 18.15 -3.59
C LEU A 4 3.14 17.96 -2.22
N GLY A 5 2.11 18.74 -1.91
CA GLY A 5 1.42 18.62 -0.64
C GLY A 5 0.89 17.19 -0.43
N SER A 6 0.53 16.86 0.81
CA SER A 6 -0.15 15.60 1.09
C SER A 6 -1.35 15.40 0.16
N ARG A 7 -1.54 14.17 -0.33
CA ARG A 7 -2.70 13.81 -1.14
C ARG A 7 -3.57 12.79 -0.41
N VAL A 8 -4.87 12.89 -0.61
CA VAL A 8 -5.85 11.90 -0.14
C VAL A 8 -5.93 10.75 -1.14
N VAL A 9 -5.66 9.53 -0.69
CA VAL A 9 -5.84 8.31 -1.49
C VAL A 9 -6.92 7.40 -0.92
N LEU A 10 -7.47 6.52 -1.76
CA LEU A 10 -8.36 5.44 -1.35
C LEU A 10 -7.54 4.18 -1.08
N VAL A 11 -7.62 3.66 0.14
CA VAL A 11 -6.94 2.43 0.55
C VAL A 11 -7.99 1.38 0.93
N PRO A 12 -7.97 0.17 0.34
CA PRO A 12 -8.83 -0.92 0.77
C PRO A 12 -8.41 -1.42 2.16
N ASP A 13 -9.38 -1.86 2.96
CA ASP A 13 -9.09 -2.55 4.20
C ASP A 13 -8.68 -4.00 3.91
N LEU A 14 -7.36 -4.23 3.80
CA LEU A 14 -6.77 -5.56 3.59
C LEU A 14 -6.41 -6.24 4.92
N GLY A 15 -6.71 -5.59 6.05
CA GLY A 15 -6.50 -6.10 7.39
C GLY A 15 -5.08 -6.63 7.64
N GLU A 16 -5.00 -7.86 8.13
CA GLU A 16 -3.75 -8.49 8.54
C GLU A 16 -2.85 -8.88 7.37
N GLU A 17 -3.39 -8.99 6.15
CA GLU A 17 -2.60 -9.31 4.96
C GLU A 17 -1.62 -8.18 4.63
N LEU A 18 -2.13 -6.94 4.57
CA LEU A 18 -1.29 -5.77 4.36
C LEU A 18 -0.34 -5.55 5.53
N ALA A 19 -0.81 -5.74 6.77
CA ALA A 19 0.04 -5.62 7.95
C ALA A 19 1.21 -6.62 7.93
N ARG A 20 0.96 -7.86 7.50
CA ARG A 20 2.01 -8.88 7.32
C ARG A 20 3.01 -8.44 6.26
N ALA A 21 2.53 -8.05 5.07
CA ALA A 21 3.39 -7.62 3.97
C ALA A 21 4.31 -6.43 4.37
N VAL A 22 3.75 -5.42 5.04
CA VAL A 22 4.51 -4.27 5.57
C VAL A 22 5.52 -4.72 6.62
N GLY A 23 5.15 -5.64 7.52
CA GLY A 23 6.05 -6.18 8.54
C GLY A 23 7.24 -6.93 7.94
N GLU A 24 7.02 -7.76 6.93
CA GLU A 24 8.11 -8.46 6.23
C GLU A 24 9.05 -7.48 5.50
N LEU A 25 8.47 -6.47 4.82
CA LEU A 25 9.24 -5.43 4.15
C LEU A 25 10.06 -4.59 5.13
N GLU A 26 9.49 -4.24 6.29
CA GLU A 26 10.21 -3.52 7.33
C GLU A 26 11.42 -4.31 7.85
N ARG A 27 11.27 -5.63 8.08
CA ARG A 27 12.39 -6.48 8.50
C ARG A 27 13.52 -6.49 7.47
N LEU A 28 13.19 -6.61 6.18
CA LEU A 28 14.19 -6.57 5.11
C LEU A 28 14.94 -5.23 5.11
N LEU A 29 14.22 -4.11 5.20
CA LEU A 29 14.82 -2.77 5.22
C LEU A 29 15.69 -2.55 6.48
N LEU A 30 15.35 -3.16 7.61
CA LEU A 30 16.18 -3.15 8.81
C LEU A 30 17.47 -3.95 8.62
N VAL A 31 17.43 -5.12 8.00
CA VAL A 31 18.63 -5.91 7.67
C VAL A 31 19.55 -5.13 6.73
N LEU A 32 18.99 -4.49 5.71
CA LEU A 32 19.76 -3.63 4.81
C LEU A 32 20.40 -2.46 5.54
N ARG A 33 19.65 -1.77 6.40
CA ARG A 33 20.18 -0.66 7.20
C ARG A 33 21.31 -1.10 8.14
N ALA A 34 21.22 -2.31 8.71
CA ALA A 34 22.30 -2.88 9.51
C ALA A 34 23.54 -3.23 8.67
N ALA A 35 23.36 -3.72 7.43
CA ALA A 35 24.46 -3.96 6.52
C ALA A 35 25.17 -2.65 6.10
N GLU A 36 24.40 -1.58 5.93
CA GLU A 36 24.93 -0.25 5.64
C GLU A 36 25.76 0.32 6.80
N SER A 37 25.30 0.16 8.04
CA SER A 37 26.02 0.67 9.21
C SER A 37 27.36 -0.04 9.45
N VAL A 38 27.54 -1.25 8.93
CA VAL A 38 28.83 -1.98 8.95
C VAL A 38 29.68 -1.76 7.69
N GLY A 39 29.29 -0.81 6.83
CA GLY A 39 30.11 -0.34 5.70
C GLY A 39 29.74 -0.91 4.33
N SER A 40 28.60 -1.60 4.20
CA SER A 40 28.13 -2.07 2.89
C SER A 40 27.33 -0.98 2.17
N PRO A 41 27.83 -0.38 1.07
CA PRO A 41 27.09 0.68 0.39
C PRO A 41 25.79 0.13 -0.21
N LEU A 42 24.68 0.83 0.05
CA LEU A 42 23.39 0.53 -0.53
C LEU A 42 23.09 1.42 -1.75
N PRO A 43 22.35 0.93 -2.74
CA PRO A 43 22.03 1.71 -3.93
C PRO A 43 20.87 2.68 -3.68
N GLY A 44 21.05 3.93 -4.12
CA GLY A 44 19.97 4.91 -4.34
C GLY A 44 18.95 4.98 -3.20
N ALA A 45 17.69 4.61 -3.50
CA ALA A 45 16.56 4.69 -2.56
C ALA A 45 16.66 3.76 -1.34
N LEU A 46 17.58 2.78 -1.35
CA LEU A 46 17.84 1.91 -0.20
C LEU A 46 18.88 2.51 0.76
N ALA A 47 19.65 3.50 0.31
CA ALA A 47 20.67 4.15 1.12
C ALA A 47 20.06 5.03 2.22
N ASP A 48 20.86 5.31 3.24
CA ASP A 48 20.59 6.25 4.31
C ASP A 48 19.32 5.97 5.13
N GLY A 49 18.75 4.77 5.00
CA GLY A 49 17.48 4.41 5.63
C GLY A 49 16.26 5.17 5.08
N LEU A 50 16.34 5.72 3.87
CA LEU A 50 15.25 6.47 3.24
C LEU A 50 14.00 5.62 3.07
N ALA A 51 14.12 4.44 2.46
CA ALA A 51 13.01 3.50 2.27
C ALA A 51 12.35 3.07 3.58
N LEU A 52 13.15 2.78 4.63
CA LEU A 52 12.62 2.39 5.95
C LEU A 52 11.82 3.52 6.58
N THR A 53 12.31 4.76 6.45
CA THR A 53 11.64 5.94 6.97
C THR A 53 10.33 6.20 6.25
N ALA A 54 10.33 6.12 4.91
CA ALA A 54 9.13 6.28 4.09
C ALA A 54 8.08 5.20 4.41
N LEU A 55 8.49 3.92 4.47
CA LEU A 55 7.59 2.81 4.83
C LEU A 55 6.91 3.04 6.18
N ARG A 56 7.66 3.46 7.20
CA ARG A 56 7.11 3.72 8.55
C ARG A 56 6.15 4.90 8.57
N ARG A 57 6.40 5.95 7.79
CA ARG A 57 5.48 7.10 7.68
C ARG A 57 4.18 6.69 6.99
N LEU A 58 4.28 5.99 5.85
CA LEU A 58 3.12 5.44 5.14
C LEU A 58 2.33 4.50 6.04
N TRP A 59 2.99 3.59 6.75
CA TRP A 59 2.30 2.66 7.65
C TRP A 59 1.67 3.35 8.85
N ARG A 60 2.24 4.44 9.36
CA ARG A 60 1.60 5.25 10.41
C ARG A 60 0.29 5.88 9.91
N ALA A 61 0.23 6.29 8.65
CA ALA A 61 -0.97 6.84 8.05
C ALA A 61 -2.01 5.75 7.72
N ILE A 62 -1.57 4.60 7.20
CA ILE A 62 -2.45 3.54 6.68
C ILE A 62 -2.85 2.53 7.76
N GLY A 63 -1.93 2.12 8.63
CA GLY A 63 -2.15 1.08 9.62
C GLY A 63 -3.40 1.25 10.49
N PRO A 64 -3.79 2.47 10.92
CA PRO A 64 -5.04 2.71 11.64
C PRO A 64 -6.31 2.33 10.86
N THR A 65 -6.25 2.26 9.53
CA THR A 65 -7.41 1.98 8.67
C THR A 65 -7.57 0.50 8.33
N GLN A 66 -6.74 -0.38 8.91
CA GLN A 66 -6.67 -1.80 8.57
C GLN A 66 -7.19 -2.71 9.69
N GLY A 67 -8.13 -3.59 9.37
CA GLY A 67 -8.58 -4.72 10.18
C GLY A 67 -8.91 -4.36 11.62
N ARG A 68 -8.31 -5.10 12.57
CA ARG A 68 -8.57 -4.87 14.00
C ARG A 68 -8.16 -3.47 14.47
N ARG A 69 -7.17 -2.84 13.83
CA ARG A 69 -6.74 -1.48 14.16
C ARG A 69 -7.83 -0.48 13.77
N ALA A 70 -8.48 -0.66 12.63
CA ALA A 70 -9.63 0.15 12.21
C ALA A 70 -10.78 0.03 13.21
N THR A 71 -11.09 -1.19 13.64
CA THR A 71 -12.14 -1.43 14.65
C THR A 71 -11.81 -0.75 15.97
N ALA A 72 -10.59 -0.92 16.48
CA ALA A 72 -10.14 -0.30 17.73
C ALA A 72 -10.14 1.24 17.64
N GLY A 73 -9.76 1.79 16.48
CA GLY A 73 -9.74 3.23 16.21
C GLY A 73 -11.10 3.84 15.87
N ARG A 74 -12.19 3.07 15.85
CA ARG A 74 -13.53 3.50 15.38
C ARG A 74 -13.51 4.05 13.95
N LEU A 75 -12.63 3.52 13.12
CA LEU A 75 -12.53 3.82 11.69
C LEU A 75 -13.16 2.72 10.81
N ALA A 76 -13.73 1.68 11.43
CA ALA A 76 -14.31 0.51 10.77
C ALA A 76 -15.77 0.72 10.28
N GLY A 77 -16.09 1.89 9.72
CA GLY A 77 -17.41 2.14 9.14
C GLY A 77 -17.67 1.21 7.95
N ARG A 78 -18.85 0.60 7.88
CA ARG A 78 -19.16 -0.38 6.83
C ARG A 78 -19.53 0.30 5.52
N LEU A 79 -19.26 -0.36 4.41
CA LEU A 79 -19.64 0.11 3.08
C LEU A 79 -20.67 -0.86 2.52
N TYR A 80 -21.84 -0.38 2.12
CA TYR A 80 -22.91 -1.23 1.61
C TYR A 80 -23.31 -0.86 0.20
N ALA A 81 -23.70 -1.87 -0.58
CA ALA A 81 -24.34 -1.74 -1.87
C ALA A 81 -25.66 -0.95 -1.77
N PRO A 82 -26.23 -0.50 -2.91
CA PRO A 82 -27.56 0.10 -2.92
C PRO A 82 -28.60 -0.78 -2.22
N GLY A 83 -29.37 -0.18 -1.30
CA GLY A 83 -30.36 -0.90 -0.48
C GLY A 83 -29.82 -1.50 0.82
N GLY A 84 -28.51 -1.40 1.08
CA GLY A 84 -27.92 -1.68 2.39
C GLY A 84 -27.79 -3.16 2.77
N GLN A 85 -28.10 -4.09 1.86
CA GLN A 85 -28.15 -5.53 2.17
C GLN A 85 -26.83 -6.26 1.93
N VAL A 86 -26.01 -5.77 1.01
CA VAL A 86 -24.72 -6.38 0.65
C VAL A 86 -23.61 -5.49 1.16
N GLU A 87 -22.75 -6.04 2.01
CA GLU A 87 -21.55 -5.35 2.50
C GLU A 87 -20.38 -5.53 1.51
N HIS A 88 -19.65 -4.45 1.31
CA HIS A 88 -18.46 -4.36 0.47
C HIS A 88 -17.19 -4.31 1.30
N MET A 89 -16.06 -4.60 0.65
CA MET A 89 -14.76 -4.32 1.24
C MET A 89 -14.67 -2.81 1.51
N PRO A 90 -14.40 -2.38 2.76
CA PRO A 90 -14.33 -0.97 3.04
C PRO A 90 -13.16 -0.29 2.31
N LEU A 91 -13.42 0.90 1.78
CA LEU A 91 -12.39 1.82 1.28
C LEU A 91 -12.22 2.97 2.27
N ARG A 92 -10.97 3.40 2.48
CA ARG A 92 -10.61 4.39 3.50
C ARG A 92 -9.82 5.52 2.89
N LEU A 93 -10.13 6.74 3.32
CA LEU A 93 -9.39 7.94 2.95
C LEU A 93 -8.15 8.05 3.83
N VAL A 94 -6.99 8.17 3.20
CA VAL A 94 -5.71 8.34 3.89
C VAL A 94 -4.93 9.47 3.24
N ASP A 95 -4.47 10.41 4.05
CA ASP A 95 -3.50 11.43 3.64
C ASP A 95 -2.10 10.82 3.62
N ILE A 96 -1.46 10.87 2.46
CA ILE A 96 -0.09 10.38 2.28
C ILE A 96 0.78 11.43 1.59
N ASP A 97 2.08 11.40 1.88
CA ASP A 97 3.08 12.18 1.17
C ASP A 97 3.47 11.46 -0.14
N PRO A 98 3.27 12.08 -1.32
CA PRO A 98 3.70 11.50 -2.59
C PRO A 98 5.20 11.16 -2.64
N LEU A 99 6.04 11.89 -1.90
CA LEU A 99 7.47 11.62 -1.83
C LEU A 99 7.79 10.29 -1.13
N ASP A 100 7.05 9.95 -0.08
CA ASP A 100 7.23 8.67 0.62
C ASP A 100 6.82 7.51 -0.32
N VAL A 101 5.76 7.68 -1.12
CA VAL A 101 5.33 6.69 -2.13
C VAL A 101 6.39 6.52 -3.22
N ALA A 102 6.90 7.63 -3.77
CA ALA A 102 7.93 7.61 -4.79
C ALA A 102 9.25 6.97 -4.28
N THR A 103 9.61 7.25 -3.03
CA THR A 103 10.78 6.65 -2.36
C THR A 103 10.61 5.13 -2.27
N LEU A 104 9.42 4.65 -1.88
CA LEU A 104 9.17 3.23 -1.75
C LEU A 104 9.10 2.51 -3.11
N SER A 105 8.54 3.17 -4.13
CA SER A 105 8.56 2.68 -5.51
C SER A 105 10.00 2.53 -6.03
N ALA A 106 10.85 3.55 -5.81
CA ALA A 106 12.27 3.49 -6.16
C ALA A 106 13.02 2.38 -5.39
N ALA A 107 12.68 2.17 -4.12
CA ALA A 107 13.22 1.09 -3.32
C ALA A 107 12.79 -0.29 -3.85
N ALA A 108 11.53 -0.47 -4.23
CA ALA A 108 11.04 -1.72 -4.83
C ALA A 108 11.79 -2.06 -6.13
N MET A 109 12.05 -1.07 -6.99
CA MET A 109 12.88 -1.25 -8.19
C MET A 109 14.31 -1.66 -7.84
N ALA A 110 14.94 -0.98 -6.87
CA ALA A 110 16.30 -1.30 -6.43
C ALA A 110 16.40 -2.71 -5.82
N LEU A 111 15.39 -3.14 -5.06
CA LEU A 111 15.28 -4.50 -4.53
C LEU A 111 15.14 -5.53 -5.66
N GLY A 112 14.30 -5.27 -6.66
CA GLY A 112 14.13 -6.15 -7.81
C GLY A 112 15.41 -6.34 -8.62
N LEU A 113 16.13 -5.26 -8.89
CA LEU A 113 17.44 -5.32 -9.56
C LEU A 113 18.48 -6.06 -8.68
N GLY A 114 18.48 -5.79 -7.37
CA GLY A 114 19.39 -6.44 -6.42
C GLY A 114 19.11 -7.93 -6.20
N ALA A 115 17.87 -8.37 -6.34
CA ALA A 115 17.45 -9.76 -6.13
C ALA A 115 18.01 -10.74 -7.20
N VAL A 116 18.29 -10.22 -8.41
CA VAL A 116 18.85 -10.97 -9.54
C VAL A 116 20.39 -10.91 -9.56
N GLY A 117 20.98 -9.95 -8.84
CA GLY A 117 22.42 -9.74 -8.79
C GLY A 117 23.15 -10.50 -7.68
N LYS A 118 24.46 -10.26 -7.60
CA LYS A 118 25.29 -10.57 -6.42
C LYS A 118 25.49 -9.26 -5.64
N GLY A 119 25.40 -9.31 -4.32
CA GLY A 119 25.71 -8.15 -3.47
C GLY A 119 24.90 -8.11 -2.18
N VAL A 120 25.05 -7.01 -1.45
CA VAL A 120 24.45 -6.79 -0.13
C VAL A 120 22.92 -6.95 -0.14
N VAL A 121 22.25 -6.52 -1.21
CA VAL A 121 20.78 -6.65 -1.34
C VAL A 121 20.35 -8.11 -1.43
N ARG A 122 21.07 -8.91 -2.25
CA ARG A 122 20.81 -10.35 -2.34
C ARG A 122 21.08 -11.05 -1.02
N GLN A 123 22.22 -10.74 -0.39
CA GLN A 123 22.57 -11.32 0.90
C GLN A 123 21.54 -10.99 1.99
N ALA A 124 21.03 -9.76 2.03
CA ALA A 124 19.97 -9.36 2.95
C ALA A 124 18.66 -10.10 2.69
N LEU A 125 18.28 -10.29 1.42
CA LEU A 125 17.12 -11.08 1.03
C LEU A 125 17.24 -12.55 1.46
N ASP A 126 18.45 -13.13 1.40
CA ASP A 126 18.70 -14.49 1.86
C ASP A 126 18.78 -14.57 3.41
N ALA A 127 19.20 -13.49 4.08
CA ALA A 127 19.41 -13.45 5.54
C ALA A 127 18.17 -13.05 6.36
N VAL A 128 17.19 -12.37 5.78
CA VAL A 128 16.04 -11.82 6.51
C VAL A 128 15.15 -12.91 7.14
N GLY A 129 15.32 -14.18 6.75
CA GLY A 129 14.67 -15.32 7.40
C GLY A 129 13.15 -15.22 7.38
N THR A 130 12.60 -14.62 6.33
CA THR A 130 11.17 -14.36 6.18
C THR A 130 10.45 -15.59 5.65
N ASP A 131 9.16 -15.73 5.98
CA ASP A 131 8.30 -16.77 5.41
C ASP A 131 8.02 -16.52 3.91
N LEU A 132 8.25 -15.29 3.43
CA LEU A 132 8.10 -14.93 2.02
C LEU A 132 9.41 -15.14 1.26
N PRO A 133 9.38 -15.74 0.06
CA PRO A 133 10.55 -15.77 -0.81
C PRO A 133 10.93 -14.35 -1.27
N ALA A 134 12.20 -14.13 -1.59
CA ALA A 134 12.74 -12.83 -2.00
C ALA A 134 11.92 -12.14 -3.12
N THR A 135 11.43 -12.91 -4.10
CA THR A 135 10.59 -12.41 -5.18
C THR A 135 9.24 -11.90 -4.69
N GLU A 136 8.65 -12.55 -3.68
CA GLU A 136 7.39 -12.09 -3.08
C GLU A 136 7.57 -10.82 -2.24
N LEU A 137 8.73 -10.64 -1.58
CA LEU A 137 9.04 -9.38 -0.88
C LEU A 137 9.19 -8.20 -1.84
N VAL A 138 9.90 -8.40 -2.95
CA VAL A 138 10.02 -7.40 -4.02
C VAL A 138 8.64 -7.07 -4.58
N SER A 139 7.84 -8.10 -4.89
CA SER A 139 6.47 -7.94 -5.38
C SER A 139 5.59 -7.23 -4.34
N ALA A 140 5.69 -7.55 -3.06
CA ALA A 140 4.93 -6.89 -1.99
C ALA A 140 5.27 -5.40 -1.90
N ALA A 141 6.56 -5.03 -1.99
CA ALA A 141 6.98 -3.64 -2.02
C ALA A 141 6.40 -2.89 -3.22
N ALA A 142 6.50 -3.49 -4.42
CA ALA A 142 5.97 -2.91 -5.65
C ALA A 142 4.45 -2.74 -5.61
N ARG A 143 3.73 -3.78 -5.16
CA ARG A 143 2.27 -3.75 -5.00
C ARG A 143 1.82 -2.71 -3.98
N PHE A 144 2.50 -2.60 -2.85
CA PHE A 144 2.17 -1.61 -1.83
C PHE A 144 2.39 -0.18 -2.34
N SER A 145 3.53 0.12 -2.98
CA SER A 145 3.72 1.44 -3.59
C SER A 145 2.74 1.70 -4.73
N GLY A 146 2.45 0.69 -5.56
CA GLY A 146 1.54 0.81 -6.70
C GLY A 146 0.09 1.03 -6.28
N LEU A 147 -0.36 0.39 -5.19
CA LEU A 147 -1.67 0.62 -4.58
C LEU A 147 -1.86 2.09 -4.19
N LEU A 148 -0.80 2.68 -3.61
CA LEU A 148 -0.80 4.06 -3.14
C LEU A 148 -0.54 5.08 -4.26
N ASP A 149 -0.10 4.62 -5.44
CA ASP A 149 0.19 5.46 -6.61
C ASP A 149 -0.78 5.32 -7.77
N LEU A 150 -1.93 4.70 -7.53
CA LEU A 150 -2.99 4.65 -8.53
C LEU A 150 -3.45 6.06 -8.90
N ALA A 151 -3.44 6.35 -10.20
CA ALA A 151 -3.96 7.59 -10.73
C ALA A 151 -5.47 7.75 -10.44
N ASP A 152 -5.85 8.98 -10.12
CA ASP A 152 -7.25 9.37 -9.95
C ASP A 152 -8.02 9.13 -11.25
N THR A 153 -9.17 8.48 -11.12
CA THR A 153 -10.23 8.41 -12.13
C THR A 153 -11.48 9.11 -11.64
N ALA A 154 -12.39 9.44 -12.55
CA ALA A 154 -13.71 9.96 -12.20
C ALA A 154 -14.40 9.10 -11.13
N ASP A 155 -14.35 7.77 -11.27
CA ASP A 155 -14.90 6.82 -10.30
C ASP A 155 -14.26 6.95 -8.91
N SER A 156 -12.93 7.03 -8.84
CA SER A 156 -12.23 7.18 -7.55
C SER A 156 -12.51 8.53 -6.88
N ILE A 157 -12.76 9.58 -7.67
CA ILE A 157 -13.11 10.92 -7.17
C ILE A 157 -14.53 10.89 -6.56
N VAL A 158 -15.51 10.29 -7.27
CA VAL A 158 -16.88 10.12 -6.76
C VAL A 158 -16.89 9.40 -5.42
N LEU A 159 -16.13 8.31 -5.28
CA LEU A 159 -16.03 7.58 -4.03
C LEU A 159 -15.37 8.41 -2.93
N ARG A 160 -14.31 9.15 -3.25
CA ARG A 160 -13.61 10.00 -2.29
C ARG A 160 -14.53 11.06 -1.72
N GLU A 161 -15.26 11.77 -2.58
CA GLU A 161 -16.22 12.80 -2.17
C GLU A 161 -17.32 12.21 -1.28
N ARG A 162 -17.85 11.04 -1.66
CA ARG A 162 -18.89 10.35 -0.90
C ARG A 162 -18.42 9.92 0.49
N LEU A 163 -17.23 9.32 0.59
CA LEU A 163 -16.65 8.90 1.87
C LEU A 163 -16.25 10.10 2.73
N ALA A 164 -15.72 11.17 2.13
CA ALA A 164 -15.39 12.40 2.83
C ALA A 164 -16.64 13.06 3.44
N ALA A 165 -17.75 13.08 2.69
CA ALA A 165 -19.02 13.62 3.16
C ALA A 165 -19.64 12.81 4.32
N ALA A 166 -19.45 11.49 4.34
CA ALA A 166 -19.89 10.64 5.45
C ALA A 166 -19.04 10.81 6.71
N GLY A 167 -17.75 11.10 6.53
CA GLY A 167 -16.77 11.22 7.60
C GLY A 167 -16.13 9.88 8.00
N PRO A 168 -15.02 9.93 8.74
CA PRO A 168 -14.28 8.74 9.12
C PRO A 168 -15.11 7.84 10.05
N GLY A 169 -15.13 6.54 9.75
CA GLY A 169 -15.78 5.53 10.59
C GLY A 169 -17.31 5.44 10.47
N ALA A 170 -17.94 6.29 9.65
CA ALA A 170 -19.37 6.21 9.39
C ALA A 170 -19.71 5.05 8.42
N ASP A 171 -20.86 4.42 8.64
CA ASP A 171 -21.44 3.49 7.68
C ASP A 171 -21.95 4.26 6.46
N VAL A 172 -21.69 3.72 5.26
CA VAL A 172 -22.05 4.35 3.99
C VAL A 172 -22.85 3.38 3.14
N VAL A 173 -24.06 3.79 2.75
CA VAL A 173 -24.85 3.11 1.72
C VAL A 173 -24.60 3.82 0.39
N LEU A 174 -24.10 3.06 -0.59
CA LEU A 174 -23.80 3.55 -1.93
C LEU A 174 -25.08 3.79 -2.72
N THR A 175 -25.05 4.82 -3.57
CA THR A 175 -26.03 5.00 -4.64
C THR A 175 -25.70 4.05 -5.79
N PRO A 176 -26.63 3.75 -6.73
CA PRO A 176 -26.32 2.92 -7.89
C PRO A 176 -25.15 3.44 -8.74
N GLU A 177 -24.95 4.75 -8.78
CA GLU A 177 -23.80 5.34 -9.46
C GLU A 177 -22.49 5.12 -8.70
N ALA A 178 -22.49 5.38 -7.39
CA ALA A 178 -21.33 5.16 -6.55
C ALA A 178 -20.95 3.68 -6.46
N GLU A 179 -21.92 2.76 -6.57
CA GLU A 179 -21.68 1.32 -6.68
C GLU A 179 -20.86 0.97 -7.92
N ARG A 180 -21.23 1.50 -9.08
CA ARG A 180 -20.44 1.27 -10.32
C ARG A 180 -19.03 1.81 -10.18
N ALA A 181 -18.88 3.00 -9.60
CA ALA A 181 -17.58 3.59 -9.31
C ALA A 181 -16.76 2.72 -8.34
N TYR A 182 -17.41 2.16 -7.32
CA TYR A 182 -16.80 1.21 -6.37
C TYR A 182 -16.27 -0.02 -7.09
N GLN A 183 -17.07 -0.68 -7.93
CA GLN A 183 -16.65 -1.87 -8.66
C GLN A 183 -15.45 -1.60 -9.59
N ALA A 184 -15.47 -0.47 -10.32
CA ALA A 184 -14.37 -0.06 -11.18
C ALA A 184 -13.07 0.21 -10.37
N THR A 185 -13.21 0.90 -9.24
CA THR A 185 -12.07 1.25 -8.37
C THR A 185 -11.48 0.00 -7.70
N VAL A 186 -12.32 -0.86 -7.13
CA VAL A 186 -11.88 -2.11 -6.49
C VAL A 186 -11.28 -3.08 -7.51
N GLY A 187 -11.79 -3.12 -8.74
CA GLY A 187 -11.16 -3.89 -9.82
C GLY A 187 -9.70 -3.50 -10.04
N ARG A 188 -9.39 -2.19 -10.05
CA ARG A 188 -8.00 -1.69 -10.18
C ARG A 188 -7.15 -1.97 -8.95
N LEU A 189 -7.71 -1.77 -7.75
CA LEU A 189 -7.02 -2.05 -6.49
C LEU A 189 -6.67 -3.54 -6.38
N ASN A 190 -7.60 -4.42 -6.71
CA ASN A 190 -7.40 -5.86 -6.71
C ASN A 190 -6.38 -6.28 -7.78
N ALA A 191 -6.46 -5.75 -9.00
CA ALA A 191 -5.46 -6.04 -10.04
C ALA A 191 -4.04 -5.66 -9.59
N MET A 192 -3.90 -4.51 -8.90
CA MET A 192 -2.64 -4.08 -8.34
C MET A 192 -2.18 -4.99 -7.19
N TRP A 193 -3.06 -5.35 -6.25
CA TRP A 193 -2.70 -6.11 -5.05
C TRP A 193 -2.51 -7.61 -5.30
N SER A 194 -3.27 -8.21 -6.22
CA SER A 194 -3.14 -9.63 -6.56
C SER A 194 -1.97 -9.91 -7.52
N GLY A 195 -1.32 -8.88 -8.08
CA GLY A 195 -0.24 -9.03 -9.05
C GLY A 195 -0.70 -9.54 -10.43
N THR A 196 -2.01 -9.69 -10.62
CA THR A 196 -2.64 -10.09 -11.88
C THR A 196 -3.01 -8.84 -12.67
N GLY A 197 -2.07 -8.29 -13.42
CA GLY A 197 -2.42 -7.55 -14.64
C GLY A 197 -3.24 -8.50 -15.53
N THR A 198 -4.53 -8.22 -15.70
CA THR A 198 -5.54 -9.11 -16.27
C THR A 198 -5.13 -9.81 -17.57
N ALA A 199 -5.33 -11.13 -17.64
CA ALA A 199 -5.86 -11.76 -18.83
C ALA A 199 -7.38 -11.95 -18.59
N ALA A 200 -8.19 -11.19 -19.32
CA ALA A 200 -9.62 -11.48 -19.41
C ALA A 200 -9.81 -12.78 -20.22
N PRO A 201 -10.70 -13.71 -19.82
CA PRO A 201 -11.16 -14.75 -20.73
C PRO A 201 -12.14 -14.17 -21.76
N PRO A 202 -12.25 -14.77 -22.96
CA PRO A 202 -13.14 -14.33 -24.04
C PRO A 202 -14.63 -14.42 -23.67
#